data_AF-A0A2G6FLR0-F1
#
_entry.id   AF-A0A2G6FLR0-F1
#
_cell.length_a   1.000
_cell.length_b   1.000
_cell.length_c   1.000
_cell.angle_alpha   90.00
_cell.angle_beta   90.00
_cell.angle_gamma   90.00
#
_symmetry.space_group_name_H-M   'P 1'
#
loop_
_entity.id
_entity.type
_entity.pdbx_description
1 polymer ?
#
loop_
_entity_poly.entity_id
_entity_poly.type
_entity_poly.pdbx_seq_one_letter_code
_entity_poly.pdbx_strand_id
1 'polypeptide(L)' 'RKIVTIEDNSIQGGFGSSVLELLATMGITTIQVTLLGHPDNFIEHGPQKTLWRDSGVDKESIIATCLEMTGSSTK' A
#
# COMPACT_ATOMS: atom_id res chain seq x y z
N ARG A 1 0.07 5.27 15.76
CA ARG A 1 -0.52 5.92 14.56
C ARG A 1 -0.15 5.06 13.35
N LYS A 2 -1.01 4.98 12.34
CA LYS A 2 -0.84 4.08 11.20
C LYS A 2 -1.19 4.81 9.91
N ILE A 3 -0.44 4.56 8.85
CA ILE A 3 -0.66 5.14 7.51
C ILE A 3 -0.71 3.98 6.52
N VAL A 4 -1.68 4.03 5.62
CA VAL A 4 -1.72 3.18 4.42
C VAL A 4 -1.60 4.12 3.23
N THR A 5 -0.63 3.90 2.35
CA THR A 5 -0.55 4.58 1.06
C THR A 5 -1.11 3.65 -0.01
N ILE A 6 -1.83 4.22 -0.98
CA ILE A 6 -2.44 3.48 -2.08
C ILE A 6 -2.04 4.18 -3.37
N GLU A 7 -1.50 3.45 -4.33
CA GLU A 7 -1.12 3.99 -5.63
C GLU A 7 -1.36 2.99 -6.77
N ASP A 8 -1.82 3.47 -7.93
CA ASP A 8 -1.85 2.69 -9.18
C ASP A 8 -0.50 2.84 -9.90
N ASN A 9 0.57 2.48 -9.19
CA ASN A 9 1.96 2.64 -9.62
C ASN A 9 2.86 1.62 -8.87
N SER A 10 4.11 1.46 -9.30
CA SER A 10 5.08 0.64 -8.56
C SER A 10 5.32 1.20 -7.17
N ILE A 11 5.31 0.34 -6.15
CA ILE A 11 5.67 0.73 -4.77
C ILE A 11 7.12 1.21 -4.67
N GLN A 12 8.01 0.73 -5.56
CA GLN A 12 9.42 1.11 -5.59
C GLN A 12 9.56 2.49 -6.26
N GLY A 13 10.03 3.47 -5.49
CA GLY A 13 10.19 4.85 -5.97
C GLY A 13 8.87 5.58 -6.28
N GLY A 14 7.73 4.98 -5.94
CA GLY A 14 6.41 5.56 -6.10
C GLY A 14 6.02 6.54 -4.99
N PHE A 15 4.73 6.84 -4.93
CA PHE A 15 4.13 7.74 -3.94
C PHE A 15 4.40 7.28 -2.51
N GLY A 16 4.18 5.99 -2.21
CA GLY A 16 4.42 5.43 -0.89
C GLY A 16 5.88 5.55 -0.45
N SER A 17 6.81 5.34 -1.38
CA SER A 17 8.24 5.55 -1.15
C SER A 17 8.55 7.01 -0.81
N SER A 18 7.99 7.98 -1.56
CA SER A 18 8.15 9.41 -1.25
C SER A 18 7.58 9.81 0.12
N VAL A 19 6.47 9.20 0.54
CA VAL A 19 5.92 9.41 1.90
C VAL A 19 6.87 8.88 2.96
N LEU A 20 7.45 7.69 2.77
CA LEU A 20 8.47 7.15 3.67
C LEU A 20 9.69 8.06 3.76
N GLU A 21 10.18 8.55 2.62
CA GLU A 21 11.31 9.49 2.56
C GLU A 21 11.01 10.80 3.31
N LEU A 22 9.82 11.35 3.14
CA LEU A 22 9.37 12.54 3.86
C LEU A 22 9.36 12.31 5.38
N LEU A 23 8.76 11.20 5.83
CA LEU A 23 8.70 10.86 7.26
C LEU A 23 10.11 10.68 7.84
N ALA A 24 11.00 10.00 7.10
CA ALA A 24 12.39 9.81 7.49
C ALA A 24 13.15 11.14 7.58
N THR A 25 12.97 12.04 6.61
CA THR A 25 13.58 13.39 6.58
C THR A 25 13.12 14.24 7.76
N MET A 26 11.88 14.05 8.21
CA MET A 26 11.31 14.72 9.39
C MET A 26 11.71 14.04 10.72
N GLY A 27 12.45 12.94 10.69
CA GLY A 27 12.82 12.17 11.89
C GLY A 27 11.66 11.40 12.52
N ILE A 28 10.58 11.15 11.78
CA ILE A 28 9.37 10.47 12.26
C ILE A 28 9.49 8.97 11.98
N THR A 29 9.81 8.18 13.01
CA THR A 29 10.00 6.71 12.90
C THR A 29 8.96 5.89 13.65
N THR A 30 8.05 6.53 14.39
CA THR A 30 7.08 5.85 15.29
C THR A 30 5.74 5.51 14.62
N ILE A 31 5.61 5.82 13.32
CA ILE A 31 4.39 5.54 12.55
C ILE A 31 4.61 4.26 11.75
N GLN A 32 3.70 3.29 11.89
CA GLN A 32 3.66 2.13 11.03
C GLN A 32 3.06 2.54 9.68
N VAL A 33 3.77 2.28 8.59
CA VAL A 33 3.34 2.61 7.23
C VAL A 33 3.25 1.32 6.42
N THR A 34 2.14 1.12 5.72
CA THR A 34 1.95 0.03 4.75
C THR A 34 1.73 0.63 3.37
N LEU A 35 2.43 0.10 2.35
CA LEU A 35 2.34 0.58 0.98
C LEU A 35 1.54 -0.44 0.17
N LEU A 36 0.47 0.01 -0.48
CA LEU A 36 -0.31 -0.78 -1.43
C LEU A 36 -0.11 -0.19 -2.83
N GLY A 37 0.28 -1.04 -3.78
CA GLY A 37 0.61 -0.65 -5.15
C GLY A 37 1.15 -1.85 -5.94
N HIS A 38 1.52 -1.61 -7.19
CA HIS A 38 2.06 -2.67 -8.05
C HIS A 38 3.42 -3.15 -7.57
N PRO A 39 3.72 -4.45 -7.70
CA PRO A 39 5.04 -5.01 -7.42
C PRO A 39 6.08 -4.54 -8.44
N ASP A 40 7.36 -4.76 -8.11
CA ASP A 40 8.50 -4.39 -8.96
C ASP A 40 8.75 -5.42 -10.08
N ASN A 41 7.72 -5.66 -10.88
CA ASN A 41 7.77 -6.49 -12.07
C ASN A 41 6.73 -6.03 -13.09
N PHE A 42 6.91 -6.43 -14.34
CA PHE A 42 5.90 -6.18 -15.36
C PHE A 42 4.57 -6.84 -14.98
N ILE A 43 3.50 -6.07 -15.16
CA ILE A 43 2.12 -6.51 -14.98
C ILE A 43 1.57 -6.89 -16.35
N GLU A 44 1.00 -8.10 -16.43
CA GLU A 44 0.40 -8.61 -17.66
C GLU A 44 -0.85 -7.81 -18.06
N HIS A 45 -1.19 -7.88 -19.34
CA HIS A 45 -2.42 -7.27 -19.83
C HIS A 45 -3.65 -7.98 -19.22
N GLY A 46 -4.58 -7.21 -18.67
CA GLY A 46 -5.79 -7.74 -18.11
C GLY A 46 -6.81 -6.66 -17.75
N PRO A 47 -8.03 -7.07 -17.34
CA PRO A 47 -9.02 -6.13 -16.83
C PRO A 47 -8.48 -5.39 -15.60
N GLN A 48 -8.63 -4.06 -15.57
CA GLN A 48 -8.10 -3.21 -14.50
C GLN A 48 -8.50 -3.68 -13.09
N LYS A 49 -9.76 -4.13 -12.91
CA LYS A 49 -10.24 -4.64 -11.61
C LYS A 49 -9.47 -5.88 -11.13
N THR A 50 -9.02 -6.72 -12.07
CA THR A 50 -8.19 -7.88 -11.75
C THR A 50 -6.81 -7.41 -11.33
N LEU A 51 -6.19 -6.53 -12.12
CA LEU A 51 -4.86 -5.99 -11.82
C LEU A 51 -4.82 -5.27 -10.47
N TRP A 52 -5.85 -4.49 -10.14
CA TRP A 52 -5.96 -3.84 -8.84
C TRP A 52 -6.10 -4.81 -7.68
N ARG A 53 -6.86 -5.90 -7.85
CA ARG A 53 -6.98 -6.94 -6.83
C ARG A 53 -5.66 -7.66 -6.61
N ASP A 54 -4.98 -8.01 -7.70
CA ASP A 54 -3.70 -8.71 -7.65
C ASP A 54 -2.61 -7.84 -6.99
N SER A 55 -2.69 -6.52 -7.16
CA SER A 55 -1.82 -5.54 -6.50
C SER A 55 -2.33 -5.05 -5.14
N GLY A 56 -3.44 -5.59 -4.64
CA GLY A 56 -3.98 -5.26 -3.32
C GLY A 56 -4.50 -3.83 -3.15
N VAL A 57 -4.77 -3.12 -4.25
CA VAL A 57 -5.29 -1.74 -4.25
C VAL A 57 -6.80 -1.67 -4.48
N ASP A 58 -7.48 -2.82 -4.57
CA ASP A 58 -8.93 -2.88 -4.57
C ASP A 58 -9.51 -2.65 -3.16
N LYS A 59 -10.81 -2.36 -3.13
CA LYS A 59 -11.54 -1.98 -1.91
C LYS A 59 -11.38 -3.03 -0.81
N GLU A 60 -11.54 -4.31 -1.17
CA GLU A 60 -11.50 -5.41 -0.23
C GLU A 60 -10.11 -5.55 0.42
N SER A 61 -9.04 -5.47 -0.37
CA SER A 61 -7.66 -5.53 0.12
C SER A 61 -7.28 -4.33 0.99
N ILE A 62 -7.75 -3.12 0.64
CA ILE A 62 -7.54 -1.91 1.46
C ILE A 62 -8.20 -2.07 2.83
N ILE A 63 -9.44 -2.55 2.87
CA ILE A 63 -10.18 -2.77 4.13
C ILE A 63 -9.45 -3.82 4.98
N ALA A 64 -9.05 -4.94 4.37
CA ALA A 64 -8.32 -6.00 5.06
C ALA A 64 -7.01 -5.49 5.67
N THR A 65 -6.23 -4.74 4.90
CA THR A 65 -4.97 -4.11 5.36
C THR A 65 -5.21 -3.19 6.55
N CYS A 66 -6.25 -2.34 6.48
CA CYS A 66 -6.58 -1.43 7.59
C CYS A 66 -6.99 -2.19 8.85
N LEU A 67 -7.79 -3.26 8.72
CA LEU A 67 -8.22 -4.08 9.85
C LEU A 67 -7.04 -4.80 10.50
N GLU A 68 -6.19 -5.45 9.70
CA GLU A 68 -4.97 -6.12 10.15
C GLU A 68 -4.07 -5.14 10.91
N MET A 69 -3.81 -3.97 10.34
CA MET A 69 -3.03 -2.92 10.97
C MET A 69 -3.62 -2.52 12.33
N THR A 70 -4.94 -2.49 12.49
CA THR A 70 -5.56 -2.17 13.79
C THR A 70 -5.55 -3.31 14.82
N GLY A 71 -5.13 -4.52 14.44
CA GLY A 71 -5.24 -5.71 15.29
C GLY A 71 -6.66 -6.24 15.40
N SER A 72 -7.56 -5.78 14.53
CA SER A 72 -8.93 -6.28 14.43
C SER A 72 -8.88 -7.60 13.67
N SER A 73 -8.94 -8.73 14.38
CA SER A 73 -8.92 -10.06 13.76
C SER A 73 -10.08 -10.20 12.76
N THR A 74 -9.75 -10.42 11.50
CA THR A 74 -10.69 -10.85 10.46
C THR A 74 -11.10 -12.29 10.81
N LYS A 75 -12.25 -12.44 11.48
CA LYS A 75 -12.91 -13.75 11.60
C LYS A 75 -13.55 -14.14 10.27
#